data_AF-A0A822FSA6-F1
#
_entry.id   AF-A0A822FSA6-F1
#
_cell.length_a   1.000
_cell.length_b   1.000
_cell.length_c   1.000
_cell.angle_alpha   90.00
_cell.angle_beta   90.00
_cell.angle_gamma   90.00
#
_symmetry.space_group_name_H-M   'P 1'
#
loop_
_entity.id
_entity.type
_entity.pdbx_description
1 polymer ?
#
loop_
_entity_poly.entity_id
_entity_poly.type
_entity_poly.pdbx_seq_one_letter_code
_entity_poly.pdbx_strand_id
1 'polypeptide(L)'
;MDSTSTDRESIPNVNGCWDWVGWYGSDFDVKSGKQSSAMKKMMDRITSGFNPIESLTELQILAITHNSVSLSWRNVSSANGY
;
A
#
# COMPACT_ATOMS: atom_id res chain seq x y z
N MET A 1 -42.92 -3.21 -21.73
CA MET A 1 -41.49 -3.52 -21.56
C MET A 1 -40.74 -2.40 -22.25
N ASP A 2 -40.41 -1.35 -21.50
CA ASP A 2 -39.45 -0.35 -21.94
C ASP A 2 -38.34 -0.34 -20.91
N SER A 3 -37.17 -0.73 -21.37
CA SER A 3 -36.00 -1.12 -20.59
C SER A 3 -34.88 -0.18 -20.99
N THR A 4 -34.87 1.06 -20.49
CA THR A 4 -33.73 1.96 -20.67
C THR A 4 -33.40 2.68 -19.37
N SER A 5 -32.32 2.19 -18.75
CA SER A 5 -31.36 2.85 -17.86
C SER A 5 -31.89 4.01 -17.01
N THR A 6 -31.88 3.79 -15.70
CA THR A 6 -31.82 4.84 -14.69
C THR A 6 -30.49 5.58 -14.82
N ASP A 7 -30.32 6.36 -15.88
CA ASP A 7 -29.24 7.34 -15.98
C ASP A 7 -29.59 8.43 -14.97
N ARG A 8 -29.00 8.32 -13.77
CA ARG A 8 -28.96 9.43 -12.81
C ARG A 8 -28.57 10.67 -13.60
N GLU A 9 -29.39 11.71 -13.59
CA GLU A 9 -29.08 12.99 -14.23
C GLU A 9 -27.60 13.33 -13.95
N SER A 10 -26.78 13.35 -15.00
CA SER A 10 -25.33 13.39 -14.81
C SER A 10 -24.96 14.74 -14.21
N ILE A 11 -24.67 14.77 -12.91
CA ILE A 11 -24.18 15.96 -12.21
C ILE A 11 -22.91 16.41 -12.95
N PRO A 12 -22.73 17.67 -13.37
CA PRO A 12 -21.49 18.09 -14.02
C PRO A 12 -20.36 18.29 -13.00
N ASN A 13 -19.13 17.91 -13.35
CA ASN A 13 -17.94 18.08 -12.49
C ASN A 13 -17.19 19.39 -12.80
N VAL A 14 -17.87 20.54 -12.72
CA VAL A 14 -17.29 21.86 -13.10
C VAL A 14 -16.12 22.31 -12.22
N ASN A 15 -16.05 21.80 -10.99
CA ASN A 15 -15.00 22.14 -10.03
C ASN A 15 -13.80 21.16 -10.08
N GLY A 16 -13.84 20.13 -10.93
CA GLY A 16 -12.77 19.13 -11.00
C GLY A 16 -12.62 18.30 -9.73
N CYS A 17 -13.73 18.02 -9.04
CA CYS A 17 -13.76 17.19 -7.84
C CYS A 17 -13.28 15.75 -8.13
N TRP A 18 -12.79 15.09 -7.08
CA TRP A 18 -12.64 13.64 -7.05
C TRP A 18 -14.00 12.96 -7.19
N ASP A 19 -14.01 11.80 -7.83
CA ASP A 19 -15.20 11.06 -8.19
C ASP A 19 -15.69 10.22 -7.01
N TRP A 20 -16.69 10.77 -6.32
CA TRP A 20 -17.42 10.10 -5.25
C TRP A 20 -18.90 9.87 -5.61
N VAL A 21 -19.30 10.21 -6.84
CA VAL A 21 -20.69 10.11 -7.31
C VAL A 21 -20.87 9.17 -8.52
N GLY A 22 -19.76 8.76 -9.16
CA GLY A 22 -19.75 7.83 -10.29
C GLY A 22 -19.63 8.50 -11.66
N TRP A 23 -18.97 9.66 -11.76
CA TRP A 23 -18.74 10.36 -13.04
C TRP A 23 -17.99 9.51 -14.06
N TYR A 24 -17.03 8.69 -13.60
CA TYR A 24 -16.11 8.00 -14.50
C TYR A 24 -16.30 6.48 -14.52
N GLY A 25 -17.32 5.96 -13.85
CA GLY A 25 -17.68 4.55 -13.83
C GLY A 25 -18.51 4.20 -12.60
N SER A 26 -19.25 3.08 -12.65
CA SER A 26 -20.00 2.56 -11.51
C SER A 26 -19.10 2.01 -10.40
N ASP A 27 -17.80 1.85 -10.66
CA ASP A 27 -16.79 1.31 -9.78
C ASP A 27 -15.92 2.41 -9.13
N PHE A 28 -16.39 3.65 -9.14
CA PHE A 28 -15.68 4.84 -8.66
C PHE A 28 -15.18 4.73 -7.20
N ASP A 29 -15.89 3.97 -6.36
CA ASP A 29 -15.61 3.79 -4.93
C ASP A 29 -14.84 2.49 -4.59
N VAL A 30 -14.62 1.61 -5.57
CA VAL A 30 -13.87 0.36 -5.37
C VAL A 30 -12.47 0.44 -5.97
N LYS A 31 -11.64 -0.56 -5.65
CA LYS A 31 -10.21 -0.57 -6.01
C LYS A 31 -9.93 -0.50 -7.52
N SER A 32 -10.86 -0.96 -8.36
CA SER A 32 -10.74 -0.91 -9.81
C SER A 32 -11.03 0.47 -10.41
N GLY A 33 -11.65 1.36 -9.63
CA GLY A 33 -12.07 2.69 -10.08
C GLY A 33 -10.93 3.48 -10.72
N LYS A 34 -11.24 4.23 -11.77
CA LYS A 34 -10.23 4.92 -12.59
C LYS A 34 -9.36 5.88 -11.78
N GLN A 35 -9.95 6.68 -10.88
CA GLN A 35 -9.20 7.64 -10.08
C GLN A 35 -8.40 6.96 -8.96
N SER A 36 -9.01 6.01 -8.23
CA SER A 36 -8.33 5.20 -7.21
C SER A 36 -7.14 4.42 -7.77
N SER A 37 -7.30 3.78 -8.93
CA SER A 37 -6.22 3.03 -9.58
C SER A 37 -5.10 3.92 -10.11
N ALA A 38 -5.42 5.12 -10.60
CA ALA A 38 -4.42 6.11 -10.99
C ALA A 38 -3.59 6.57 -9.79
N MET A 39 -4.23 6.89 -8.67
CA MET A 39 -3.54 7.27 -7.43
C MET A 39 -2.66 6.13 -6.90
N LYS A 40 -3.15 4.89 -6.94
CA LYS A 40 -2.37 3.71 -6.53
C LYS A 40 -1.11 3.54 -7.39
N LYS A 41 -1.19 3.71 -8.71
CA LYS A 41 -0.02 3.65 -9.60
C LYS A 41 1.02 4.73 -9.26
N MET A 42 0.58 5.94 -8.92
CA MET A 42 1.48 7.00 -8.46
C MET A 42 2.14 6.63 -7.14
N MET A 43 1.37 6.12 -6.17
CA MET A 43 1.91 5.67 -4.89
C MET A 43 2.92 4.54 -5.08
N ASP A 44 2.60 3.54 -5.90
CA ASP A 44 3.49 2.42 -6.19
C ASP A 44 4.82 2.87 -6.78
N ARG A 45 4.78 3.89 -7.65
CA ARG A 45 6.00 4.49 -8.18
C ARG A 45 6.81 5.18 -7.09
N ILE A 46 6.17 5.98 -6.23
CA ILE A 46 6.84 6.69 -5.12
C ILE A 46 7.47 5.69 -4.15
N THR A 47 6.76 4.62 -3.81
CA THR A 47 7.24 3.62 -2.85
C THR A 47 8.10 2.53 -3.46
N SER A 48 8.31 2.52 -4.79
CA SER A 48 9.01 1.43 -5.48
C SER A 48 10.46 1.21 -5.02
N GLY A 49 11.10 2.22 -4.43
CA GLY A 49 12.45 2.11 -3.88
C GLY A 49 12.49 1.69 -2.41
N PHE A 50 11.34 1.54 -1.75
CA PHE A 50 11.28 1.08 -0.37
C PHE A 50 11.56 -0.42 -0.31
N ASN A 51 12.69 -0.79 0.27
CA ASN A 51 13.03 -2.16 0.58
C ASN A 51 12.76 -2.39 2.06
N PRO A 52 11.70 -3.14 2.43
CA PRO A 52 11.47 -3.50 3.82
C PRO A 52 12.70 -4.24 4.36
N ILE A 53 13.24 -3.78 5.48
CA ILE A 53 14.23 -4.55 6.21
C ILE A 53 13.46 -5.65 6.93
N GLU A 54 13.85 -6.91 6.70
CA GLU A 54 13.22 -8.02 7.40
C GLU A 54 13.50 -7.89 8.90
N SER A 55 12.54 -8.29 9.74
CA SER A 55 12.77 -8.32 11.17
C SER A 55 13.94 -9.25 11.50
N LEU A 56 14.72 -8.86 12.49
CA LEU A 56 15.66 -9.76 13.15
C LEU A 56 14.89 -11.01 13.64
N THR A 57 15.37 -12.17 13.23
CA THR A 57 14.85 -13.47 13.65
C THR A 57 15.97 -14.31 14.25
N GLU A 58 15.59 -15.33 15.02
CA GLU A 58 16.53 -16.31 15.57
C GLU A 58 17.57 -15.72 16.54
N LEU A 59 17.15 -14.82 17.44
CA LEU A 59 18.00 -14.38 18.55
C LEU A 59 18.34 -15.58 19.45
N GLN A 60 19.62 -15.81 19.66
CA GLN A 60 20.15 -16.91 20.47
C GLN A 60 21.31 -16.42 21.34
N ILE A 61 21.53 -17.16 22.43
CA ILE A 61 22.65 -16.93 23.35
C ILE A 61 23.74 -17.92 23.00
N LEU A 62 24.94 -17.41 22.71
CA LEU A 62 26.11 -18.23 22.41
C LEU A 62 26.92 -18.59 23.67
N ALA A 63 27.05 -17.64 24.58
CA ALA A 63 27.83 -17.84 25.80
C ALA A 63 27.35 -16.91 26.92
N ILE A 64 27.46 -17.38 28.16
CA ILE A 64 27.20 -16.60 29.37
C ILE A 64 28.39 -16.77 30.30
N THR A 65 28.90 -15.66 30.82
CA THR A 65 29.87 -15.62 31.92
C THR A 65 29.26 -14.90 33.12
N HIS A 66 30.00 -14.81 34.21
CA HIS A 66 29.55 -14.08 35.40
C HIS A 66 29.35 -12.57 35.17
N ASN A 67 29.90 -11.99 34.10
CA ASN A 67 29.81 -10.56 33.79
C ASN A 67 29.60 -10.23 32.31
N SER A 68 29.34 -11.22 31.45
CA SER A 68 29.10 -10.99 30.02
C SER A 68 28.14 -12.01 29.42
N VAL A 69 27.39 -11.61 28.40
CA VAL A 69 26.56 -12.49 27.58
C VAL A 69 26.89 -12.25 26.11
N SER A 70 27.17 -13.32 25.37
CA SER A 70 27.35 -13.29 23.92
C SER A 70 26.04 -13.70 23.25
N LEU A 71 25.51 -12.84 22.39
CA LEU A 71 24.29 -13.06 21.63
C LEU A 71 24.62 -13.20 20.15
N SER A 72 23.83 -13.97 19.41
CA SER A 72 23.83 -13.96 17.95
C SER A 72 22.41 -14.04 17.41
N TRP A 73 22.25 -13.69 16.14
CA TRP A 73 20.98 -13.72 15.42
C TRP A 73 21.24 -14.00 13.94
N ARG A 74 20.21 -14.34 13.17
CA ARG A 74 20.33 -14.51 11.72
C ARG A 74 20.68 -13.15 11.09
N ASN A 75 21.68 -13.12 10.19
CA ASN A 75 22.01 -11.91 9.45
C ASN A 75 20.88 -11.56 8.46
N VAL A 76 20.40 -10.32 8.51
CA VAL A 76 19.42 -9.79 7.55
C VAL A 76 20.17 -9.13 6.40
N SER A 77 20.11 -9.73 5.22
CA SER A 77 20.86 -9.29 4.02
C SER A 77 20.47 -7.90 3.52
N SER A 78 19.29 -7.39 3.91
CA SER A 78 18.81 -6.04 3.60
C SER A 78 19.19 -4.99 4.64
N ALA A 79 19.81 -5.37 5.76
CA ALA A 79 20.28 -4.42 6.77
C ALA A 79 21.68 -3.87 6.39
N ASN A 80 21.78 -2.56 6.20
CA ASN A 80 23.04 -1.89 5.84
C ASN A 80 23.85 -1.40 7.07
N GLY A 81 23.43 -1.79 8.28
CA GLY A 81 24.03 -1.44 9.58
C GLY A 81 23.08 -1.75 10.75
N TYR A 82 23.63 -1.86 11.97
CA TYR A 82 22.91 -1.97 13.24
C TYR A 82 23.44 -0.93 14.23
#